data_AF-A0A3D1SFY3-F1
#
_entry.id   AF-A0A3D1SFY3-F1
#
_cell.length_a   1.000
_cell.length_b   1.000
_cell.length_c   1.000
_cell.angle_alpha   90.00
_cell.angle_beta   90.00
_cell.angle_gamma   90.00
#
_symmetry.space_group_name_H-M   'P 1'
#
loop_
_entity.id
_entity.type
_entity.pdbx_description
1 polymer ?
#
loop_
_entity_poly.entity_id
_entity_poly.type
_entity_poly.pdbx_seq_one_letter_code
_entity_poly.pdbx_strand_id
1 'polypeptide(L)'
;MSPRGQQFTYTFSMESINNFRVTLQLNPDSSWMVARYNYFFDRFGGSSSVLERDGKLTDQEHAAFVKLLKKSGIEFMKESYGFDSEENIGCSVIYMLSLTPEGGKTRYINIRENAEDRFSDAFREMILYSSLFLNNKLETDSAY
;
A
#
# COMPACT_ATOMS: atom_id res chain seq x y z
N MET A 1 -25.38 12.35 3.81
CA MET A 1 -24.22 12.17 4.71
C MET A 1 -24.00 10.69 4.87
N SER A 2 -22.83 10.16 4.48
CA SER A 2 -22.56 8.73 4.64
C SER A 2 -22.41 8.41 6.14
N PRO A 3 -22.98 7.32 6.68
CA PRO A 3 -22.92 6.98 8.10
C PRO A 3 -21.49 6.69 8.63
N ARG A 4 -20.50 6.59 7.74
CA ARG A 4 -19.12 6.22 8.04
C ARG A 4 -18.16 7.37 7.74
N GLY A 5 -17.89 8.22 8.74
CA GLY A 5 -16.70 9.08 8.84
C GLY A 5 -16.22 9.81 7.57
N GLN A 6 -14.93 10.15 7.57
CA GLN A 6 -14.22 10.81 6.46
C GLN A 6 -13.92 9.80 5.34
N GLN A 7 -14.24 10.14 4.09
CA GLN A 7 -13.96 9.28 2.94
C GLN A 7 -12.53 9.50 2.41
N PHE A 8 -11.94 8.44 1.87
CA PHE A 8 -10.63 8.51 1.22
C PHE A 8 -10.46 7.37 0.22
N THR A 9 -9.61 7.59 -0.78
CA THR A 9 -8.98 6.51 -1.55
C THR A 9 -7.53 6.41 -1.10
N TYR A 10 -7.07 5.22 -0.75
CA TYR A 10 -5.68 4.99 -0.39
C TYR A 10 -5.15 3.76 -1.11
N THR A 11 -3.99 3.90 -1.74
CA THR A 11 -3.26 2.76 -2.30
C THR A 11 -1.91 2.64 -1.65
N PHE A 12 -1.54 1.40 -1.35
CA PHE A 12 -0.21 1.03 -0.92
C PHE A 12 0.27 -0.12 -1.79
N SER A 13 1.49 -0.03 -2.30
CA SER A 13 2.12 -1.16 -2.95
C SER A 13 3.58 -1.24 -2.63
N MET A 14 4.09 -2.47 -2.57
CA MET A 14 5.50 -2.79 -2.45
C MET A 14 5.86 -3.67 -3.63
N GLU A 15 6.85 -3.24 -4.40
CA GLU A 15 7.29 -3.92 -5.62
C GLU A 15 8.78 -4.19 -5.55
N SER A 16 9.16 -5.47 -5.65
CA SER A 16 10.52 -5.86 -5.97
C SER A 16 10.60 -6.01 -7.48
N ILE A 17 11.38 -5.12 -8.12
CA ILE A 17 11.47 -5.08 -9.59
C ILE A 17 11.86 -6.46 -10.12
N ASN A 18 11.11 -6.94 -11.13
CA ASN A 18 11.24 -8.25 -11.76
C ASN A 18 10.84 -9.48 -10.93
N ASN A 19 10.56 -9.35 -9.63
CA ASN A 19 10.25 -10.50 -8.77
C ASN A 19 8.76 -10.59 -8.46
N PHE A 20 8.23 -9.60 -7.74
CA PHE A 20 6.85 -9.60 -7.27
C PHE A 20 6.35 -8.19 -6.97
N ARG A 21 5.03 -8.04 -6.93
CA ARG A 21 4.35 -6.85 -6.43
C ARG A 21 3.21 -7.25 -5.52
N VAL A 22 3.06 -6.55 -4.42
CA VAL A 22 1.86 -6.62 -3.58
C VAL A 22 1.15 -5.27 -3.56
N THR A 23 -0.17 -5.27 -3.58
CA THR A 23 -0.99 -4.06 -3.58
C THR A 23 -2.10 -4.16 -2.53
N LEU A 24 -2.44 -2.99 -1.96
CA LEU A 24 -3.62 -2.72 -1.16
C LEU A 24 -4.27 -1.48 -1.77
N GLN A 25 -5.57 -1.55 -2.01
CA GLN A 25 -6.43 -0.44 -2.39
C GLN A 25 -7.58 -0.34 -1.40
N LEU A 26 -7.81 0.84 -0.86
CA LEU A 26 -8.97 1.20 -0.05
C LEU A 26 -9.79 2.24 -0.82
N ASN A 27 -11.10 2.00 -0.94
CA ASN A 27 -12.01 2.86 -1.67
C ASN A 27 -12.90 3.69 -0.72
N PRO A 28 -13.50 4.78 -1.22
CA PRO A 28 -14.35 5.68 -0.40
C PRO A 28 -15.55 4.99 0.25
N ASP A 29 -16.05 3.91 -0.36
CA ASP A 29 -17.18 3.11 0.14
C ASP A 29 -16.76 2.01 1.14
N SER A 30 -15.53 2.13 1.65
CA SER A 30 -14.84 1.17 2.52
C SER A 30 -14.60 -0.21 1.90
N SER A 31 -14.79 -0.39 0.58
CA SER A 31 -14.28 -1.61 -0.07
C SER A 31 -12.76 -1.59 -0.11
N TRP A 32 -12.18 -2.77 -0.01
CA TRP A 32 -10.75 -2.96 -0.18
C TRP A 32 -10.47 -4.06 -1.19
N MET A 33 -9.31 -3.97 -1.82
CA MET A 33 -8.75 -5.01 -2.67
C MET A 33 -7.28 -5.18 -2.33
N VAL A 34 -6.82 -6.42 -2.25
CA VAL A 34 -5.40 -6.77 -2.15
C VAL A 34 -5.03 -7.71 -3.27
N ALA A 35 -3.82 -7.57 -3.80
CA ALA A 35 -3.32 -8.49 -4.80
C ALA A 35 -1.83 -8.79 -4.60
N ARG A 36 -1.41 -9.99 -5.01
CA ARG A 36 -0.01 -10.40 -5.12
C ARG A 36 0.25 -10.92 -6.52
N TYR A 37 1.18 -10.27 -7.20
CA TYR A 37 1.68 -10.62 -8.52
C TYR A 37 3.07 -11.23 -8.38
N ASN A 38 3.33 -12.43 -8.91
CA ASN A 38 4.67 -13.02 -8.91
C ASN A 38 5.23 -13.06 -10.34
N TYR A 39 5.84 -11.95 -10.75
CA TYR A 39 6.42 -11.78 -12.09
C TYR A 39 7.43 -12.85 -12.46
N PHE A 40 8.20 -13.34 -11.48
CA PHE A 40 9.15 -14.42 -11.70
C PHE A 40 8.43 -15.70 -12.16
N PHE A 41 7.43 -16.16 -11.41
CA PHE A 41 6.69 -17.37 -11.75
C PHE A 41 5.87 -17.20 -13.03
N ASP A 42 5.26 -16.03 -13.25
CA ASP A 42 4.46 -15.76 -14.45
C ASP A 42 5.30 -15.85 -15.74
N ARG A 43 6.57 -15.41 -15.70
CA ARG A 43 7.49 -15.49 -16.86
C ARG A 43 7.88 -16.93 -17.24
N PHE A 44 7.96 -17.83 -16.27
CA PHE A 44 8.45 -19.21 -16.50
C PHE A 44 7.35 -20.28 -16.46
N GLY A 45 6.19 -19.99 -15.86
CA GLY A 45 5.13 -20.95 -15.56
C GLY A 45 3.94 -20.95 -16.52
N GLY A 46 3.84 -19.99 -17.45
CA GLY A 46 2.81 -19.96 -18.51
C GLY A 46 1.38 -19.59 -18.08
N SER A 47 1.10 -19.52 -16.77
CA SER A 47 -0.21 -19.14 -16.20
C SER A 47 -0.03 -18.07 -15.12
N SER A 48 -0.96 -17.13 -15.05
CA SER A 48 -0.98 -16.05 -14.05
C SER A 48 -1.06 -16.63 -12.63
N SER A 49 -0.06 -16.33 -11.80
CA SER A 49 0.02 -16.69 -10.38
C SER A 49 -0.61 -15.63 -9.46
N VAL A 50 -1.40 -14.72 -10.05
CA VAL A 50 -1.97 -13.59 -9.31
C VAL A 50 -2.98 -14.10 -8.29
N LEU A 51 -2.76 -13.72 -7.03
CA LEU A 51 -3.70 -13.92 -5.94
C LEU A 51 -4.37 -12.59 -5.65
N GLU A 52 -5.68 -12.48 -5.88
CA GLU A 52 -6.47 -11.29 -5.58
C GLU A 52 -7.54 -11.63 -4.55
N ARG A 53 -7.80 -10.71 -3.63
CA ARG A 53 -8.92 -10.77 -2.69
C ARG A 53 -9.51 -9.39 -2.51
N ASP A 54 -10.80 -9.34 -2.24
CA ASP A 54 -11.52 -8.12 -1.93
C ASP A 54 -12.44 -8.30 -0.72
N GLY A 55 -12.94 -7.18 -0.23
CA GLY A 55 -13.93 -7.18 0.84
C GLY A 55 -14.31 -5.78 1.29
N LYS A 56 -14.86 -5.70 2.49
CA LYS A 56 -15.23 -4.44 3.16
C LYS A 56 -14.45 -4.29 4.45
N LEU A 57 -14.00 -3.07 4.73
CA LEU A 57 -13.42 -2.74 6.03
C LEU A 57 -14.53 -2.82 7.08
N THR A 58 -14.20 -3.40 8.23
CA THR A 58 -14.95 -3.21 9.47
C THR A 58 -14.84 -1.75 9.93
N ASP A 59 -15.77 -1.32 10.79
CA ASP A 59 -15.74 0.04 11.33
C ASP A 59 -14.43 0.33 12.10
N GLN A 60 -13.89 -0.69 12.79
CA GLN A 60 -12.61 -0.59 13.50
C GLN A 60 -11.43 -0.44 12.54
N GLU A 61 -11.36 -1.26 11.48
CA GLU A 61 -10.30 -1.13 10.46
C GLU A 61 -10.38 0.22 9.76
N HIS A 62 -11.57 0.69 9.42
CA HIS A 62 -11.78 2.01 8.81
C HIS A 62 -11.30 3.13 9.74
N ALA A 63 -11.71 3.13 11.01
CA ALA A 63 -11.29 4.13 11.98
C ALA A 63 -9.77 4.13 12.20
N ALA A 64 -9.13 2.95 12.21
CA ALA A 64 -7.69 2.83 12.31
C ALA A 64 -6.97 3.47 11.10
N PHE A 65 -7.42 3.18 9.87
CA PHE A 65 -6.85 3.81 8.67
C PHE A 65 -7.03 5.32 8.68
N VAL A 66 -8.22 5.84 8.98
CA VAL A 66 -8.46 7.30 9.07
C VAL A 66 -7.49 7.96 10.05
N LYS A 67 -7.31 7.36 11.24
CA LYS A 67 -6.41 7.89 12.27
C LYS A 67 -4.95 7.88 11.78
N LEU A 68 -4.50 6.77 11.20
CA LEU A 68 -3.11 6.61 10.75
C LEU A 68 -2.78 7.52 9.57
N LEU A 69 -3.66 7.60 8.56
CA LEU A 69 -3.50 8.48 7.40
C LEU A 69 -3.42 9.95 7.80
N LYS A 70 -4.23 10.38 8.77
CA LYS A 70 -4.18 11.75 9.29
C LYS A 70 -2.90 12.02 10.09
N LYS A 71 -2.47 11.07 10.92
CA LYS A 71 -1.29 11.21 11.79
C LYS A 71 0.02 11.13 11.00
N SER A 72 0.06 10.38 9.90
CA SER A 72 1.27 10.14 9.12
C SER A 72 1.83 11.39 8.45
N GLY A 73 1.00 12.40 8.20
CA GLY A 73 1.40 13.60 7.48
C GLY A 73 1.67 13.35 5.99
N ILE A 74 1.19 12.23 5.44
CA ILE A 74 1.38 11.81 4.05
C ILE A 74 0.99 12.91 3.04
N GLU A 75 0.04 13.77 3.37
CA GLU A 75 -0.40 14.90 2.54
C GLU A 75 0.70 15.96 2.29
N PHE A 76 1.71 16.02 3.16
CA PHE A 76 2.79 17.02 3.14
C PHE A 76 4.14 16.43 2.72
N MET A 77 4.19 15.15 2.37
CA MET A 77 5.41 14.49 1.93
C MET A 77 5.80 14.91 0.50
N LYS A 78 7.09 14.73 0.19
CA LYS A 78 7.60 14.86 -1.19
C LYS A 78 7.13 13.68 -2.02
N GLU A 79 7.14 13.84 -3.34
CA GLU A 79 6.68 12.81 -4.27
C GLU A 79 7.65 11.62 -4.39
N SER A 80 8.94 11.81 -4.11
CA SER A 80 9.95 10.75 -4.24
C SER A 80 11.05 10.83 -3.17
N TYR A 81 11.55 9.65 -2.78
CA TYR A 81 12.64 9.48 -1.82
C TYR A 81 13.57 8.33 -2.24
N GLY A 82 14.89 8.54 -2.19
CA GLY A 82 15.90 7.51 -2.47
C GLY A 82 16.19 7.27 -3.96
N PHE A 83 15.80 8.21 -4.83
CA PHE A 83 16.04 8.17 -6.28
C PHE A 83 17.13 9.13 -6.76
N ASP A 84 17.90 9.70 -5.82
CA ASP A 84 18.91 10.72 -6.10
C ASP A 84 20.23 10.11 -6.67
N SER A 85 20.38 8.77 -6.66
CA SER A 85 21.59 8.06 -7.13
C SER A 85 21.25 6.89 -8.07
N GLU A 86 22.05 6.72 -9.12
CA GLU A 86 21.87 5.65 -10.14
C GLU A 86 22.32 4.25 -9.68
N GLU A 87 22.83 4.09 -8.46
CA GLU A 87 23.32 2.80 -7.97
C GLU A 87 22.20 1.76 -7.86
N ASN A 88 22.44 0.56 -8.43
CA ASN A 88 21.68 -0.69 -8.30
C ASN A 88 20.14 -0.63 -8.45
N ILE A 89 19.64 -0.06 -9.55
CA ILE A 89 18.20 -0.04 -9.89
C ILE A 89 17.59 -1.44 -10.00
N GLY A 90 18.39 -2.46 -10.37
CA GLY A 90 17.90 -3.80 -10.72
C GLY A 90 17.41 -4.68 -9.55
N CYS A 91 17.79 -4.38 -8.30
CA CYS A 91 17.44 -5.21 -7.14
C CYS A 91 16.58 -4.50 -6.09
N SER A 92 16.11 -3.29 -6.38
CA SER A 92 15.45 -2.48 -5.36
C SER A 92 13.98 -2.81 -5.16
N VAL A 93 13.57 -2.80 -3.89
CA VAL A 93 12.18 -2.67 -3.49
C VAL A 93 11.75 -1.20 -3.59
N ILE A 94 10.59 -0.97 -4.19
CA ILE A 94 9.93 0.35 -4.29
C ILE A 94 8.58 0.26 -3.60
N TYR A 95 8.34 1.19 -2.69
CA TYR A 95 7.02 1.45 -2.12
C TYR A 95 6.36 2.58 -2.90
N MET A 96 5.13 2.36 -3.35
CA MET A 96 4.34 3.39 -4.01
C MET A 96 3.05 3.59 -3.23
N LEU A 97 2.77 4.83 -2.88
CA LEU A 97 1.58 5.22 -2.13
C LEU A 97 0.78 6.24 -2.89
N SER A 98 -0.54 6.18 -2.75
CA SER A 98 -1.40 7.31 -3.10
C SER A 98 -2.47 7.55 -2.05
N LEU A 99 -2.79 8.81 -1.81
CA LEU A 99 -3.91 9.22 -0.97
C LEU A 99 -4.72 10.28 -1.70
N THR A 100 -6.02 10.03 -1.83
CA THR A 100 -7.03 11.01 -2.26
C THR A 100 -7.99 11.25 -1.09
N PRO A 101 -7.85 12.39 -0.38
CA PRO A 101 -8.84 12.79 0.62
C PRO A 101 -10.17 13.12 -0.05
N GLU A 102 -11.28 13.04 0.69
CA GLU A 102 -12.60 13.46 0.23
C GLU A 102 -12.57 14.89 -0.35
N GLY A 103 -12.91 15.04 -1.63
CA GLY A 103 -12.89 16.33 -2.34
C GLY A 103 -11.50 16.95 -2.54
N GLY A 104 -10.42 16.23 -2.20
CA GLY A 104 -9.04 16.68 -2.31
C GLY A 104 -8.34 16.25 -3.60
N LYS A 105 -7.08 16.70 -3.76
CA LYS A 105 -6.20 16.23 -4.83
C LYS A 105 -5.46 14.97 -4.40
N THR A 106 -5.24 14.06 -5.33
CA THR A 106 -4.42 12.87 -5.09
C THR A 106 -2.96 13.26 -4.85
N ARG A 107 -2.36 12.68 -3.82
CA ARG A 107 -0.93 12.69 -3.56
C ARG A 107 -0.33 11.35 -3.96
N TYR A 108 0.85 11.38 -4.56
CA TYR A 108 1.62 10.20 -4.94
C TYR A 108 2.98 10.27 -4.28
N ILE A 109 3.44 9.16 -3.72
CA ILE A 109 4.73 9.07 -3.04
C ILE A 109 5.41 7.77 -3.45
N ASN A 110 6.64 7.89 -3.92
CA ASN A 110 7.49 6.76 -4.27
C ASN A 110 8.70 6.73 -3.33
N ILE A 111 8.95 5.58 -2.71
CA ILE A 111 10.03 5.41 -1.74
C ILE A 111 10.85 4.21 -2.18
N ARG A 112 12.13 4.42 -2.43
CA ARG A 112 13.07 3.33 -2.61
C ARG A 112 13.45 2.73 -1.26
N GLU A 113 13.72 1.44 -1.23
CA GLU A 113 14.37 0.79 -0.09
C GLU A 113 15.59 1.60 0.39
N ASN A 114 15.83 1.60 1.71
CA ASN A 114 16.88 2.36 2.39
C ASN A 114 16.71 3.89 2.43
N ALA A 115 15.60 4.45 1.93
CA ALA A 115 15.25 5.85 2.19
C ALA A 115 14.68 6.10 3.62
N GLU A 116 14.54 5.03 4.41
CA GLU A 116 13.70 4.99 5.62
C GLU A 116 14.18 5.87 6.77
N ASP A 117 15.47 6.19 6.86
CA ASP A 117 16.05 6.98 7.95
C ASP A 117 15.45 8.39 8.10
N ARG A 118 14.64 8.84 7.13
CA ARG A 118 14.08 10.19 7.05
C ARG A 118 12.59 10.31 7.40
N PHE A 119 11.90 9.21 7.71
CA PHE A 119 10.44 9.22 7.94
C PHE A 119 10.05 9.31 9.41
N SER A 120 8.94 9.98 9.69
CA SER A 120 8.36 10.07 11.02
C SER A 120 7.87 8.70 11.51
N ASP A 121 7.88 8.48 12.82
CA ASP A 121 7.34 7.25 13.43
C ASP A 121 5.88 7.03 13.05
N ALA A 122 5.10 8.11 12.95
CA ALA A 122 3.70 8.05 12.52
C ALA A 122 3.53 7.56 11.08
N PHE A 123 4.41 7.95 10.16
CA PHE A 123 4.38 7.45 8.79
C PHE A 123 4.80 5.99 8.74
N ARG A 124 5.87 5.61 9.45
CA ARG A 124 6.32 4.21 9.55
C ARG A 124 5.23 3.31 10.14
N GLU A 125 4.51 3.77 11.16
CA GLU A 125 3.36 3.08 11.77
C GLU A 125 2.24 2.81 10.73
N MET A 126 1.93 3.80 9.88
CA MET A 126 0.95 3.66 8.80
C MET A 126 1.38 2.63 7.74
N ILE A 127 2.66 2.63 7.35
CA ILE A 127 3.22 1.63 6.41
C ILE A 127 3.14 0.23 7.01
N LEU A 128 3.54 0.07 8.28
CA LEU A 128 3.49 -1.20 8.98
C LEU A 128 2.06 -1.74 9.05
N TYR A 129 1.10 -0.89 9.45
CA TYR A 129 -0.30 -1.28 9.51
C TYR A 129 -0.85 -1.68 8.13
N SER A 130 -0.50 -0.95 7.07
CA SER A 130 -0.91 -1.27 5.69
C SER A 130 -0.37 -2.63 5.25
N SER A 131 0.90 -2.90 5.57
CA SER A 131 1.57 -4.16 5.23
C SER A 131 0.99 -5.35 5.99
N LEU A 132 0.74 -5.19 7.30
CA LEU A 132 0.11 -6.22 8.12
C LEU A 132 -1.33 -6.51 7.68
N PHE A 133 -2.12 -5.46 7.40
CA PHE A 133 -3.46 -5.62 6.87
C PHE A 133 -3.45 -6.41 5.55
N LEU A 134 -2.60 -5.99 4.60
CA LEU A 134 -2.45 -6.64 3.31
C LEU A 134 -2.08 -8.12 3.46
N ASN A 135 -1.05 -8.43 4.24
CA ASN A 135 -0.57 -9.80 4.43
C ASN A 135 -1.64 -10.67 5.07
N ASN A 136 -2.29 -10.18 6.12
CA ASN A 136 -3.37 -10.91 6.79
C ASN A 136 -4.49 -11.27 5.81
N LYS A 137 -4.94 -10.32 4.97
CA LYS A 137 -6.00 -10.61 3.99
C LYS A 137 -5.54 -11.62 2.94
N LEU A 138 -4.31 -11.51 2.43
CA LEU A 138 -3.78 -12.47 1.44
C LEU A 138 -3.57 -13.88 2.01
N GLU A 139 -3.13 -14.00 3.27
CA GLU A 139 -2.84 -15.25 3.96
C GLU A 139 -4.07 -15.95 4.55
N THR A 140 -5.28 -15.36 4.43
CA THR A 140 -6.52 -15.97 4.94
C THR A 140 -6.99 -17.20 4.12
N ASP A 141 -6.08 -18.08 3.69
CA ASP A 141 -6.35 -19.49 3.39
C ASP A 141 -5.16 -20.36 3.82
N SER A 142 -5.26 -20.87 5.04
CA SER A 142 -4.66 -22.12 5.50
C SER A 142 -5.48 -22.67 6.67
N ALA A 143 -6.79 -22.82 6.45
CA ALA A 143 -7.62 -23.70 7.27
C ALA A 143 -7.85 -24.97 6.45
N TYR A 144 -6.91 -25.91 6.57
CA TYR A 144 -7.15 -27.32 6.24
C TYR A 144 -8.06 -27.95 7.30
#